data_AF-A0A4Q7Y3Q2-F1
#
_entry.id   AF-A0A4Q7Y3Q2-F1
#
_cell.length_a   1.000
_cell.length_b   1.000
_cell.length_c   1.000
_cell.angle_alpha   90.00
_cell.angle_beta   90.00
_cell.angle_gamma   90.00
#
_symmetry.space_group_name_H-M   'P 1'
#
loop_
_entity.id
_entity.type
_entity.pdbx_description
1 polymer ?
#
loop_
_entity_poly.entity_id
_entity_poly.type
_entity_poly.pdbx_seq_one_letter_code
_entity_poly.pdbx_strand_id
1 'polypeptide(L)'
;MSNFKFDDRAIKKLTDQAKRQAADESNRLFAQLGRQYRGKPVSVIKPALKRAWERDGGKITDPELTEYAQAISDGTPIKFRVGR
;
A
#
# COMPACT_ATOMS: atom_id res chain seq x y z
N MET A 1 -9.68 -10.88 -2.14
CA MET A 1 -9.26 -9.53 -2.55
C MET A 1 -9.43 -8.62 -1.37
N SER A 2 -8.35 -8.02 -0.87
CA SER A 2 -8.43 -7.09 0.25
C SER A 2 -8.56 -5.67 -0.29
N ASN A 3 -9.61 -4.97 0.16
CA ASN A 3 -9.98 -3.66 -0.36
C ASN A 3 -9.47 -2.59 0.59
N PHE A 4 -8.35 -1.98 0.25
CA PHE A 4 -7.71 -0.98 1.11
C PHE A 4 -8.18 0.43 0.71
N LYS A 5 -8.45 1.26 1.71
CA LYS A 5 -8.68 2.70 1.53
C LYS A 5 -7.36 3.40 1.77
N PHE A 6 -7.04 4.37 0.91
CA PHE A 6 -5.97 5.28 1.24
C PHE A 6 -6.29 6.10 2.48
N ASP A 7 -5.24 6.42 3.24
CA ASP A 7 -5.36 7.28 4.40
C ASP A 7 -5.90 8.65 3.98
N ASP A 8 -7.16 8.88 4.36
CA ASP A 8 -7.99 9.98 3.89
C ASP A 8 -7.29 11.33 4.13
N ARG A 9 -6.52 11.47 5.20
CA ARG A 9 -5.94 12.77 5.61
C ARG A 9 -4.92 13.33 4.62
N ALA A 10 -4.08 12.48 4.01
CA ALA A 10 -3.06 12.93 3.06
C ALA A 10 -3.68 13.33 1.72
N ILE A 11 -4.78 12.68 1.34
CA ILE A 11 -5.37 12.78 0.00
C ILE A 11 -6.66 13.61 -0.01
N LYS A 12 -7.19 13.99 1.16
CA LYS A 12 -8.40 14.82 1.29
C LYS A 12 -8.27 16.19 0.63
N LYS A 13 -7.05 16.75 0.60
CA LYS A 13 -6.76 18.03 -0.07
C LYS A 13 -6.43 17.89 -1.55
N LEU A 14 -6.29 16.67 -2.06
CA LEU A 14 -6.03 16.41 -3.47
C LEU A 14 -7.34 16.32 -4.25
N THR A 15 -7.30 16.70 -5.53
CA THR A 15 -8.43 16.56 -6.46
C THR A 15 -8.77 15.09 -6.69
N ASP A 16 -10.00 14.77 -7.12
CA ASP A 16 -10.40 13.41 -7.48
C ASP A 16 -9.44 12.74 -8.48
N GLN A 17 -8.90 13.51 -9.42
CA GLN A 17 -7.91 13.02 -10.37
C GLN A 17 -6.59 12.64 -9.69
N ALA A 18 -6.07 13.49 -8.79
CA ALA A 18 -4.85 13.20 -8.05
C ALA A 18 -5.04 12.04 -7.06
N LYS A 19 -6.22 11.91 -6.44
CA LYS A 19 -6.60 10.74 -5.63
C LYS A 19 -6.53 9.45 -6.44
N ARG A 20 -7.07 9.45 -7.67
CA ARG A 20 -7.04 8.29 -8.58
C ARG A 20 -5.61 7.97 -9.00
N GLN A 21 -4.80 8.97 -9.34
CA GLN A 21 -3.40 8.78 -9.71
C GLN A 21 -2.58 8.16 -8.58
N ALA A 22 -2.69 8.70 -7.36
CA ALA A 22 -2.07 8.13 -6.17
C ALA A 22 -2.51 6.66 -5.97
N ALA A 23 -3.79 6.37 -6.24
CA ALA A 23 -4.30 5.00 -6.14
C ALA A 23 -3.77 4.03 -7.19
N ASP A 24 -3.63 4.47 -8.43
CA ASP A 24 -2.97 3.69 -9.46
C ASP A 24 -1.49 3.48 -9.16
N GLU A 25 -0.79 4.50 -8.67
CA GLU A 25 0.63 4.41 -8.31
C GLU A 25 0.87 3.41 -7.18
N SER A 26 0.10 3.48 -6.07
CA SER A 26 0.24 2.46 -5.04
C SER A 26 -0.16 1.08 -5.55
N ASN A 27 -1.26 0.93 -6.30
CA ASN A 27 -1.61 -0.38 -6.88
C ASN A 27 -0.46 -0.98 -7.69
N ARG A 28 0.28 -0.18 -8.46
CA ARG A 28 1.47 -0.63 -9.21
C ARG A 28 2.63 -1.02 -8.29
N LEU A 29 2.95 -0.20 -7.29
CA LEU A 29 3.98 -0.48 -6.29
C LEU A 29 3.67 -1.79 -5.55
N PHE A 30 2.44 -1.98 -5.10
CA PHE A 30 2.00 -3.21 -4.44
C PHE A 30 1.96 -4.41 -5.35
N ALA A 31 1.59 -4.25 -6.62
CA ALA A 31 1.66 -5.36 -7.56
C ALA A 31 3.11 -5.83 -7.76
N GLN A 32 4.07 -4.90 -7.80
CA GLN A 32 5.50 -5.23 -7.87
C GLN A 32 5.99 -5.88 -6.57
N LEU A 33 5.72 -5.28 -5.42
CA LEU A 33 6.10 -5.82 -4.11
C LEU A 33 5.44 -7.17 -3.85
N GLY A 34 4.16 -7.31 -4.23
CA GLY A 34 3.42 -8.55 -4.28
C GLY A 34 4.20 -9.62 -5.03
N ARG A 35 4.61 -9.37 -6.27
CA ARG A 35 5.39 -10.35 -7.05
C ARG A 35 6.76 -10.67 -6.43
N GLN A 36 7.44 -9.67 -5.85
CA GLN A 36 8.80 -9.81 -5.34
C GLN A 36 8.86 -10.47 -3.94
N TYR A 37 7.83 -10.24 -3.12
CA TYR A 37 7.79 -10.64 -1.72
C TYR A 37 6.69 -11.66 -1.40
N ARG A 38 5.88 -12.10 -2.37
CA ARG A 38 4.87 -13.14 -2.17
C ARG A 38 5.48 -14.40 -1.54
N GLY A 39 4.81 -14.91 -0.49
CA GLY A 39 5.27 -16.07 0.26
C GLY A 39 6.45 -15.80 1.20
N LYS A 40 6.96 -14.56 1.29
CA LYS A 40 7.93 -14.18 2.32
C LYS A 40 7.21 -13.81 3.61
N PRO A 41 7.85 -14.01 4.78
CA PRO A 41 7.24 -13.65 6.05
C PRO A 41 7.06 -12.15 6.20
N VAL A 42 5.97 -11.75 6.87
CA VAL A 42 5.60 -10.36 7.20
C VAL A 42 6.77 -9.59 7.82
N SER A 43 7.60 -10.22 8.65
CA SER A 43 8.78 -9.59 9.27
C SER A 43 9.84 -9.13 8.27
N VAL A 44 9.91 -9.73 7.07
CA VAL A 44 10.81 -9.28 5.99
C VAL A 44 10.15 -8.20 5.15
N ILE A 45 8.83 -8.29 4.98
CA ILE A 45 8.06 -7.37 4.14
C ILE A 45 7.84 -6.03 4.83
N LYS A 46 7.52 -6.00 6.13
CA LYS A 46 7.32 -4.76 6.91
C LYS A 46 8.46 -3.76 6.72
N PRO A 47 9.74 -4.08 7.00
CA PRO A 47 10.82 -3.10 6.84
C PRO A 47 11.07 -2.71 5.38
N ALA A 48 10.82 -3.61 4.41
CA ALA A 48 10.94 -3.29 2.99
C ALA A 48 9.82 -2.33 2.52
N LEU A 49 8.58 -2.61 2.91
CA LEU A 49 7.41 -1.79 2.64
C LEU A 49 7.57 -0.41 3.29
N LYS A 50 8.01 -0.37 4.55
CA LYS A 50 8.26 0.88 5.27
C LYS A 50 9.24 1.77 4.51
N ARG A 51 10.38 1.21 4.10
CA ARG A 51 11.38 1.94 3.32
C ARG A 51 10.85 2.44 1.99
N ALA A 52 10.06 1.64 1.28
CA ALA A 52 9.44 2.06 0.02
C ALA A 52 8.48 3.24 0.25
N TRP A 53 7.65 3.15 1.29
CA TRP A 53 6.69 4.20 1.64
C TRP A 53 7.31 5.50 2.11
N GLU A 54 8.36 5.41 2.94
CA GLU A 54 9.11 6.56 3.41
C GLU A 54 9.84 7.28 2.27
N ARG A 55 10.28 6.55 1.22
CA ARG A 55 10.88 7.15 0.02
C ARG A 55 9.88 7.96 -0.80
N ASP A 56 8.63 7.54 -0.84
CA ASP A 56 7.53 8.26 -1.49
C ASP A 56 6.98 9.42 -0.62
N GLY A 57 7.57 9.67 0.55
CA GLY A 57 7.14 10.74 1.47
C GLY A 57 5.81 10.46 2.18
N GLY A 58 5.31 9.23 2.08
CA GLY A 58 4.09 8.80 2.75
C GLY A 58 4.34 8.50 4.23
N LYS A 59 3.38 8.87 5.09
CA LYS A 59 3.35 8.38 6.47
C LYS A 59 2.45 7.15 6.51
N ILE A 60 3.03 6.04 6.93
CA ILE A 60 2.32 4.78 7.14
C ILE A 60 2.52 4.35 8.59
N THR A 61 1.44 3.89 9.23
CA THR A 61 1.51 3.42 10.61
C THR A 61 1.94 1.95 10.69
N ASP A 62 2.51 1.51 11.82
CA ASP A 62 2.92 0.11 12.02
C ASP A 62 1.78 -0.93 11.86
N PRO A 63 0.53 -0.68 12.31
CA PRO A 63 -0.59 -1.59 12.04
C PRO A 63 -0.90 -1.70 10.54
N GLU A 64 -0.94 -0.59 9.80
CA GLU A 64 -1.13 -0.62 8.34
C GLU A 64 -0.01 -1.37 7.63
N LEU A 65 1.24 -1.11 8.04
CA LEU A 65 2.43 -1.83 7.55
C LEU A 65 2.29 -3.34 7.72
N THR A 66 1.77 -3.77 8.86
CA THR A 66 1.52 -5.19 9.15
C THR A 66 0.45 -5.75 8.22
N GLU A 67 -0.66 -5.05 8.06
CA GLU A 67 -1.79 -5.48 7.25
C GLU A 67 -1.42 -5.64 5.77
N TYR A 68 -0.65 -4.68 5.24
CA TYR A 68 -0.11 -4.74 3.89
C TYR A 68 0.94 -5.83 3.71
N ALA A 69 1.84 -5.97 4.67
CA ALA A 69 2.86 -7.01 4.64
C ALA A 69 2.24 -8.41 4.72
N GLN A 70 1.18 -8.58 5.52
CA GLN A 70 0.37 -9.79 5.58
C GLN A 70 -0.28 -10.08 4.22
N ALA A 71 -0.97 -9.11 3.63
CA ALA A 71 -1.62 -9.31 2.33
C ALA A 71 -0.63 -9.64 1.20
N ILE A 72 0.57 -9.03 1.19
CA ILE A 72 1.67 -9.38 0.28
C ILE A 72 2.16 -10.81 0.56
N SER A 73 2.38 -11.16 1.82
CA SER A 73 2.81 -12.50 2.26
C SER A 73 1.84 -13.58 1.77
N ASP A 74 0.53 -13.37 1.98
CA ASP A 74 -0.56 -14.26 1.55
C ASP A 74 -0.71 -14.30 0.02
N GLY A 75 -0.01 -13.42 -0.72
CA GLY A 75 -0.19 -13.28 -2.17
C GLY A 75 -1.59 -12.77 -2.53
N THR A 76 -2.24 -12.09 -1.58
CA THR A 76 -3.55 -11.49 -1.81
C THR A 76 -3.37 -10.22 -2.64
N PRO A 77 -4.03 -10.09 -3.79
CA PRO A 77 -4.00 -8.86 -4.55
C PRO A 77 -4.62 -7.73 -3.72
N ILE A 78 -3.80 -6.73 -3.43
CA ILE A 78 -4.16 -5.49 -2.77
C ILE A 78 -4.68 -4.53 -3.83
N LYS A 79 -5.90 -4.03 -3.65
CA LYS A 79 -6.45 -2.98 -4.51
C LYS A 79 -6.82 -1.79 -3.65
N PHE A 80 -6.10 -0.69 -3.85
CA PHE A 80 -6.47 0.57 -3.27
C PHE A 80 -7.62 1.19 -4.04
N ARG A 81 -8.61 1.71 -3.31
CA ARG A 81 -9.69 2.50 -3.88
C ARG A 81 -9.72 3.87 -3.22
N VAL A 82 -9.97 4.89 -4.03
CA VAL A 82 -10.34 6.22 -3.54
C VAL A 82 -11.71 6.08 -2.89
N GLY A 83 -11.80 6.36 -1.58
CA GLY A 83 -13.08 6.49 -0.89
C GLY A 83 -13.86 7.64 -1.52
N ARG A 84 -15.10 7.36 -1.95
CA ARG A 84 -16.05 8.38 -2.38
C ARG A 84 -16.47 9.22 -1.17
#